data_AF-A0A0K0FWP8-F1
#
_entry.id   AF-A0A0K0FWP8-F1
#
_cell.length_a   1.000
_cell.length_b   1.000
_cell.length_c   1.000
_cell.angle_alpha   90.00
_cell.angle_beta   90.00
_cell.angle_gamma   90.00
#
_symmetry.space_group_name_H-M   'P 1'
#
loop_
_entity.id
_entity.type
_entity.pdbx_description
1 polymer ?
#
loop_
_entity_poly.entity_id
_entity_poly.type
_entity_poly.pdbx_seq_one_letter_code
_entity_poly.pdbx_strand_id
1 'polypeptide(L)'
;MYPIEKNPYKSIDATCCHVFTGNMYDPDDICYNTCTSVSQKYYLPNSEKRTTIKNCIMKNPVFSCFNKCVKWSSKSGYNKFDFEDNCNVLDKVKSGYVYIGKEIDD
;
A
#
# COMPACT_ATOMS: atom_id res chain seq x y z
N MET A 1 -0.70 13.76 25.37
CA MET A 1 -1.86 12.86 25.33
C MET A 1 -2.16 12.57 23.88
N TYR A 2 -1.84 11.35 23.41
CA TYR A 2 -2.09 10.97 22.02
C TYR A 2 -3.59 10.73 21.80
N PRO A 3 -4.16 11.14 20.66
CA PRO A 3 -5.57 10.91 20.38
C PRO A 3 -5.84 9.40 20.40
N ILE A 4 -6.77 8.99 21.26
CA ILE A 4 -7.23 7.61 21.37
C ILE A 4 -7.94 7.27 20.05
N GLU A 5 -7.35 6.39 19.25
CA GLU A 5 -7.97 5.90 18.02
C GLU A 5 -9.32 5.26 18.38
N LYS A 6 -10.40 5.68 17.72
CA LYS A 6 -11.76 5.16 17.94
C LYS A 6 -11.91 3.65 17.62
N ASN A 7 -10.87 3.00 17.10
CA ASN A 7 -10.81 1.55 16.91
C ASN A 7 -9.34 1.09 16.78
N PRO A 8 -8.61 0.87 17.89
CA PRO A 8 -7.20 0.45 17.86
C PRO A 8 -7.01 -0.95 17.25
N TYR A 9 -8.10 -1.69 17.05
CA TYR A 9 -8.11 -3.05 16.51
C TYR A 9 -8.37 -3.13 15.00
N LYS A 10 -8.70 -2.02 14.32
CA LYS A 10 -8.80 -2.04 12.86
C LYS A 10 -7.38 -2.05 12.28
N SER A 11 -6.79 -3.23 12.26
CA SER A 11 -5.46 -3.47 11.74
C SER A 11 -5.37 -3.04 10.27
N ILE A 12 -4.22 -2.50 9.88
CA ILE A 12 -3.90 -2.32 8.46
C ILE A 12 -3.73 -3.72 7.88
N ASP A 13 -4.55 -4.02 6.88
CA ASP A 13 -4.41 -5.25 6.11
C ASP A 13 -3.05 -5.27 5.39
N ALA A 14 -2.20 -6.21 5.79
CA ALA A 14 -0.85 -6.33 5.26
C ALA A 14 -0.83 -6.72 3.76
N THR A 15 -1.93 -7.27 3.22
CA THR A 15 -2.04 -7.53 1.78
C THR A 15 -2.01 -6.23 0.97
N CYS A 16 -2.46 -5.11 1.56
CA CYS A 16 -2.37 -3.79 0.93
C CYS A 16 -0.92 -3.32 0.70
N CYS A 17 0.06 -3.91 1.38
CA CYS A 17 1.48 -3.61 1.14
C CYS A 17 1.96 -4.08 -0.24
N HIS A 18 1.28 -5.03 -0.89
CA HIS A 18 1.63 -5.49 -2.25
C HIS A 18 1.62 -4.37 -3.29
N VAL A 19 0.93 -3.25 -3.01
CA VAL A 19 1.01 -2.06 -3.85
C VAL A 19 2.44 -1.53 -4.02
N PHE A 20 3.35 -1.81 -3.09
CA PHE A 20 4.72 -1.29 -3.15
C PHE A 20 5.67 -2.16 -3.98
N THR A 21 5.27 -3.38 -4.34
CA THR A 21 6.13 -4.27 -5.14
C THR A 21 6.23 -3.80 -6.59
N GLY A 22 7.36 -4.10 -7.24
CA GLY A 22 7.59 -3.76 -8.65
C GLY A 22 7.67 -2.25 -8.90
N ASN A 23 8.00 -1.47 -7.87
CA ASN A 23 8.18 -0.04 -7.98
C ASN A 23 9.59 0.28 -8.48
N MET A 24 9.72 0.84 -9.68
CA MET A 24 11.03 1.17 -10.26
C MET A 24 11.80 2.24 -9.45
N TYR A 25 11.12 2.97 -8.56
CA TYR A 25 11.72 3.92 -7.63
C TYR A 25 12.20 3.29 -6.32
N ASP A 26 11.86 2.02 -6.08
CA ASP A 26 12.24 1.24 -4.89
C ASP A 26 12.58 -0.21 -5.31
N PRO A 27 13.69 -0.41 -6.05
CA PRO A 27 14.03 -1.70 -6.65
C PRO A 27 14.35 -2.79 -5.62
N ASP A 28 14.69 -2.41 -4.39
CA ASP A 28 15.01 -3.32 -3.28
C ASP A 28 13.77 -3.64 -2.41
N ASP A 29 12.57 -3.21 -2.85
CA ASP A 29 11.29 -3.43 -2.16
C ASP A 29 11.31 -2.97 -0.69
N ILE A 30 12.07 -1.90 -0.38
CA ILE A 30 12.24 -1.36 0.98
C ILE A 30 10.88 -0.96 1.55
N CYS A 31 10.02 -0.35 0.74
CA CYS A 31 8.69 0.06 1.15
C CYS A 31 7.76 -1.11 1.40
N TYR A 32 7.83 -2.15 0.57
CA TYR A 32 7.06 -3.36 0.79
C TYR A 32 7.44 -3.99 2.14
N ASN A 33 8.74 -4.17 2.38
CA ASN A 33 9.27 -4.75 3.62
C ASN A 33 8.95 -3.88 4.86
N THR A 34 9.06 -2.56 4.72
CA THR A 34 8.70 -1.61 5.78
C THR A 34 7.21 -1.70 6.10
N CYS A 35 6.35 -1.75 5.08
CA CYS A 35 4.90 -1.82 5.24
C CYS A 35 4.46 -3.12 5.91
N THR A 36 4.97 -4.27 5.46
CA THR A 36 4.61 -5.56 6.05
C THR A 36 5.07 -5.65 7.51
N SER A 37 6.31 -5.22 7.80
CA SER A 37 6.87 -5.20 9.15
C SER A 37 6.06 -4.30 10.10
N VAL A 38 5.73 -3.08 9.68
CA VAL A 38 5.02 -2.13 10.58
C VAL A 38 3.55 -2.50 10.76
N SER A 39 2.93 -3.12 9.75
CA SER A 39 1.53 -3.57 9.83
C SER A 39 1.33 -4.64 10.91
N GLN A 40 2.31 -5.55 11.07
CA GLN A 40 2.33 -6.62 12.08
C GLN A 40 2.54 -6.14 13.52
N LYS A 41 3.03 -4.90 13.73
CA LYS A 41 3.27 -4.37 15.08
C LYS A 41 1.96 -3.96 15.75
N TYR A 42 1.37 -4.89 16.52
CA TYR A 42 0.07 -4.68 17.19
C TYR A 42 0.07 -3.51 18.19
N TYR A 43 1.23 -3.19 18.77
CA TYR A 43 1.39 -2.12 19.75
C TYR A 43 1.51 -0.72 19.13
N LEU A 44 1.73 -0.61 17.82
CA LEU A 44 1.83 0.67 17.12
C LEU A 44 0.45 1.18 16.70
N PRO A 45 0.11 2.46 16.97
CA PRO A 45 -1.07 3.11 16.42
C PRO A 45 -1.07 3.11 14.89
N ASN A 46 -2.25 3.03 14.26
CA ASN A 46 -2.33 3.06 12.80
C ASN A 46 -1.81 4.37 12.19
N SER A 47 -1.97 5.49 12.90
CA SER A 47 -1.38 6.77 12.51
C SER A 47 0.15 6.71 12.39
N GLU A 48 0.82 6.06 13.33
CA GLU A 48 2.28 5.85 13.31
C GLU A 48 2.66 4.89 12.18
N LYS A 49 1.96 3.76 12.04
CA LYS A 49 2.18 2.81 10.94
C LYS A 49 2.12 3.50 9.57
N ARG A 50 1.08 4.32 9.35
CA ARG A 50 0.90 5.09 8.11
C ARG A 50 2.01 6.10 7.89
N THR A 51 2.50 6.74 8.96
CA THR A 51 3.62 7.69 8.88
C THR A 51 4.90 6.97 8.48
N THR A 52 5.21 5.83 9.10
CA THR A 52 6.38 5.00 8.74
C THR A 52 6.29 4.53 7.29
N ILE A 53 5.14 4.04 6.84
CA ILE A 53 4.92 3.64 5.44
C ILE A 53 5.08 4.83 4.51
N LYS A 54 4.52 6.00 4.84
CA LYS A 54 4.65 7.18 3.99
C LYS A 54 6.11 7.63 3.83
N ASN A 55 6.92 7.47 4.87
CA ASN A 55 8.32 7.90 4.87
C ASN A 55 9.24 7.03 4.00
N CYS A 56 8.89 5.78 3.73
CA CYS A 56 9.70 4.96 2.81
C CYS A 56 9.50 5.40 1.33
N ILE A 57 8.39 6.07 1.03
CA ILE A 57 7.93 6.29 -0.34
C ILE A 57 8.65 7.49 -0.95
N MET A 58 9.48 7.24 -1.97
CA MET A 58 10.19 8.30 -2.70
C MET A 58 9.28 9.13 -3.63
N LYS A 59 8.12 8.59 -4.05
CA LYS A 59 7.13 9.30 -4.87
C LYS A 59 5.69 9.04 -4.41
N ASN A 60 4.94 10.13 -4.24
CA ASN A 60 3.62 10.18 -3.60
C ASN A 60 2.48 9.31 -4.21
N PRO A 61 2.44 8.89 -5.50
CA PRO A 61 1.20 8.34 -6.05
C PRO A 61 0.88 6.89 -5.61
N VAL A 62 1.90 6.06 -5.31
CA VAL A 62 1.70 4.68 -4.84
C VAL A 62 1.00 4.63 -3.46
N PHE A 63 1.20 5.65 -2.62
CA PHE A 63 0.54 5.75 -1.30
C PHE A 63 -0.98 5.97 -1.41
N SER A 64 -1.45 6.61 -2.48
CA SER A 64 -2.88 6.79 -2.72
C SER A 64 -3.58 5.46 -2.92
N CYS A 65 -2.98 4.58 -3.73
CA CYS A 65 -3.48 3.23 -3.96
C CYS A 65 -3.47 2.38 -2.67
N PHE A 66 -2.40 2.47 -1.86
CA PHE A 66 -2.36 1.85 -0.53
C PHE A 66 -3.59 2.25 0.31
N ASN A 67 -3.90 3.54 0.37
CA ASN A 67 -5.05 4.04 1.14
C ASN A 67 -6.39 3.55 0.58
N LYS A 68 -6.52 3.41 -0.74
CA LYS A 68 -7.70 2.81 -1.37
C LYS A 68 -7.89 1.37 -0.92
N CYS A 69 -6.83 0.55 -1.01
CA CYS A 69 -6.86 -0.84 -0.56
C CYS A 69 -7.25 -0.94 0.92
N VAL A 70 -6.61 -0.16 1.80
CA VAL A 70 -6.93 -0.21 3.24
C VAL A 70 -8.39 0.18 3.49
N LYS A 71 -8.90 1.23 2.84
CA LYS A 71 -10.30 1.63 2.96
C LYS A 71 -11.24 0.53 2.48
N TRP A 72 -10.90 -0.13 1.38
CA TRP A 72 -11.67 -1.22 0.79
C TRP A 72 -11.68 -2.47 1.68
N SER A 73 -10.52 -2.95 2.13
CA SER A 73 -10.39 -4.11 3.02
C SER A 73 -11.20 -3.90 4.31
N SER A 74 -11.18 -2.66 4.81
CA SER A 74 -11.96 -2.25 5.99
C SER A 74 -13.49 -2.37 5.82
N LYS A 75 -13.99 -2.51 4.60
CA LYS A 75 -15.42 -2.62 4.24
C LYS A 75 -15.77 -4.01 3.68
N SER A 76 -14.85 -4.62 2.94
CA SER A 76 -15.09 -5.79 2.11
C SER A 76 -14.62 -7.10 2.74
N GLY A 77 -13.99 -7.06 3.93
CA GLY A 77 -13.51 -8.25 4.62
C GLY A 77 -12.39 -8.95 3.83
N TYR A 78 -12.58 -10.23 3.51
CA TYR A 78 -11.58 -11.11 2.88
C TYR A 78 -11.60 -11.11 1.34
N ASN A 79 -12.44 -10.31 0.70
CA ASN A 79 -12.39 -10.21 -0.76
C ASN A 79 -10.97 -9.78 -1.18
N LYS A 80 -10.52 -10.14 -2.39
CA LYS A 80 -9.23 -9.67 -2.92
C LYS A 80 -9.37 -8.27 -3.53
N PHE A 81 -8.51 -7.33 -3.13
CA PHE A 81 -8.42 -6.01 -3.79
C PHE A 81 -7.66 -6.17 -5.11
N ASP A 82 -8.29 -5.80 -6.23
CA ASP A 82 -7.60 -5.79 -7.52
C ASP A 82 -6.81 -4.49 -7.70
N PHE A 83 -5.49 -4.60 -7.70
CA PHE A 83 -4.60 -3.44 -7.85
C PHE A 83 -4.54 -2.93 -9.28
N GLU A 84 -4.74 -3.78 -10.29
CA GLU A 84 -4.68 -3.38 -11.70
C GLU A 84 -5.91 -2.53 -12.06
N ASP A 85 -7.09 -2.89 -11.55
CA ASP A 85 -8.33 -2.14 -11.80
C ASP A 85 -8.41 -0.82 -11.01
N ASN A 86 -7.82 -0.77 -9.81
CA ASN A 86 -8.06 0.33 -8.87
C ASN A 86 -6.90 1.34 -8.80
N CYS A 87 -5.76 1.01 -9.38
CA CYS A 87 -4.52 1.76 -9.23
C CYS A 87 -3.79 1.96 -10.55
N ASN A 88 -3.21 3.15 -10.71
CA ASN A 88 -2.48 3.48 -11.92
C ASN A 88 -1.09 2.86 -11.86
N VAL A 89 -0.83 1.86 -12.70
CA VAL A 89 0.48 1.20 -12.73
C VAL A 89 1.62 2.13 -13.12
N LEU A 90 1.34 3.20 -13.88
CA LEU A 90 2.33 4.20 -14.27
C LEU A 90 2.93 4.93 -13.06
N ASP A 91 2.27 4.90 -11.91
CA ASP A 91 2.78 5.46 -10.65
C ASP A 91 4.06 4.75 -10.16
N LYS A 92 4.29 3.51 -10.64
CA LYS A 92 5.46 2.67 -10.32
C LYS A 92 6.57 2.74 -11.37
N VAL A 93 6.33 3.39 -12.51
CA VAL A 93 7.18 3.29 -13.70
C VAL A 93 7.99 4.57 -13.87
N LYS A 94 9.29 4.44 -14.18
CA LYS A 94 10.15 5.59 -14.48
C LYS A 94 9.85 6.15 -15.87
N SER A 95 10.04 7.46 -16.05
CA SER A 95 10.00 8.05 -17.39
C SER A 95 11.00 7.34 -18.32
N GLY A 96 10.59 7.11 -19.57
CA GLY A 96 11.37 6.35 -20.56
C GLY A 96 11.16 4.83 -20.51
N TYR A 97 10.34 4.32 -19.59
CA TYR A 97 9.97 2.89 -19.54
C TYR A 97 8.52 2.70 -19.98
N VAL A 98 8.28 1.59 -20.69
CA VAL A 98 6.95 1.14 -21.09
C VAL A 98 6.51 0.04 -20.13
N TYR A 99 5.31 0.15 -19.60
CA TYR A 99 4.67 -0.94 -18.88
C TYR A 99 3.95 -1.86 -19.87
N ILE A 100 4.28 -3.15 -19.84
CA ILE A 100 3.55 -4.19 -20.55
C ILE A 100 2.72 -4.94 -19.51
N GLY A 101 1.39 -4.73 -19.56
CA GLY A 101 0.43 -5.29 -18.61
C GLY A 101 -0.17 -6.61 -19.04
N LYS A 102 -1.18 -7.08 -18.30
CA LYS A 102 -1.94 -8.28 -18.69
C LYS A 102 -2.58 -8.10 -20.07
N GLU A 103 -2.62 -9.20 -20.79
CA GLU A 103 -3.44 -9.36 -21.98
C GLU A 103 -4.91 -9.11 -21.62
N ILE A 104 -5.62 -8.37 -22.47
CA ILE A 104 -7.07 -8.21 -22.34
C ILE A 104 -7.67 -9.43 -23.02
N ASP A 105 -8.31 -10.31 -22.24
CA ASP A 105 -9.15 -11.36 -22.79
C ASP A 105 -10.47 -10.73 -23.27
N ASP A 106 -10.82 -10.96 -24.55
CA ASP A 106 -12.09 -10.54 -25.19
C ASP A 106 -13.34 -11.20 -24.55
#